data_AF-A0A0F9S6N7-F1
#
_entry.id   AF-A0A0F9S6N7-F1
#
_cell.length_a   1.000
_cell.length_b   1.000
_cell.length_c   1.000
_cell.angle_alpha   90.00
_cell.angle_beta   90.00
_cell.angle_gamma   90.00
#
_symmetry.space_group_name_H-M   'P 1'
#
loop_
_entity.id
_entity.type
_entity.pdbx_description
1 polymer ?
#
loop_
_entity_poly.entity_id
_entity_poly.type
_entity_poly.pdbx_seq_one_letter_code
_entity_poly.pdbx_strand_id
1 'polypeptide(L)'
;MPTKTKIANVAMALLGQGRFTDVDTDTNEHAKWVRDLWDNSLDEALRAHPWNWATHRVSLGENLLLQSEAFDNTSWLKTNVTVTADQIRAPNGTLTADLLDDSGVMVEGTVVQFVAVPNNFESYTLSIYLREGTAAMTRLLLAFLSPWDVSTATYDSKSFNVATEELDPGVIFFKSDGTKMYVLGNTNDMVFQYSLSTAWEVSTATYDSKSFSVATEEPDPQGIFFKPDGTKLYVIGVANDTVYQYTLSTPWDVSTATYDSKSFNVATEENNPEGLFFKPDGMKLYVVGFINKTVHQYSLSTAWEVDVTWSSPPTVSAGTIEDIGDGLWRVSMTQANNGTGNKTLTVTISPAGAVPSATGTVYAWGVQLSRNTARIGYVKTTTAAIQAIYPLGFKYGWPLPTDWLREIDVNDGDLNYKIEGDYLFTDDPNPTVRYVRQITTVANFDALFAHALSVQLAMDLCQVITGSLKLMDMLEKKWNRALGQARTTDSQEDGEDKRLVPAWIAARRTGV
;
A
#
# COMPACT_ATOMS: atom_id res chain seq x y z
N MET A 1 35.85 19.92 11.08
CA MET A 1 34.44 19.93 10.65
C MET A 1 33.91 21.36 10.66
N PRO A 2 33.18 21.75 9.60
CA PRO A 2 32.46 23.02 9.55
C PRO A 2 31.36 23.05 10.63
N THR A 3 31.03 24.25 11.10
CA THR A 3 29.95 24.53 12.05
C THR A 3 29.29 25.83 11.62
N LYS A 4 27.99 26.00 11.86
CA LYS A 4 27.26 27.21 11.46
C LYS A 4 27.95 28.49 11.91
N THR A 5 28.36 28.56 13.18
CA THR A 5 29.11 29.69 13.76
C THR A 5 30.45 29.96 13.07
N LYS A 6 31.17 28.93 12.60
CA LYS A 6 32.42 29.13 11.85
C LYS A 6 32.17 29.72 10.47
N ILE A 7 31.17 29.22 9.75
CA ILE A 7 30.79 29.71 8.42
C ILE A 7 30.34 31.17 8.53
N ALA A 8 29.48 31.47 9.51
CA ALA A 8 29.06 32.83 9.82
C ALA A 8 30.24 33.74 10.19
N ASN A 9 31.17 33.29 11.03
CA ASN A 9 32.33 34.08 11.42
C ASN A 9 33.28 34.37 10.25
N VAL A 10 33.40 33.46 9.28
CA VAL A 10 34.14 33.72 8.04
C VAL A 10 33.42 34.79 7.20
N ALA A 11 32.10 34.71 7.10
CA ALA A 11 31.30 35.73 6.40
C ALA A 11 31.46 37.12 7.04
N MET A 12 31.34 37.22 8.37
CA MET A 12 31.52 38.49 9.10
C MET A 12 32.93 39.06 8.94
N ALA A 13 33.95 38.20 8.92
CA ALA A 13 35.33 38.64 8.71
C ALA A 13 35.53 39.24 7.31
N LEU A 14 34.88 38.69 6.28
CA LEU A 14 34.90 39.26 4.92
C LEU A 14 34.22 40.64 4.85
N LEU A 15 33.25 40.89 5.74
CA LEU A 15 32.55 42.17 5.90
C LEU A 15 33.24 43.15 6.87
N GLY A 16 34.39 42.76 7.44
CA GLY A 16 35.12 43.58 8.40
C GLY A 16 34.46 43.70 9.78
N GLN A 17 33.58 42.77 10.14
CA GLN A 17 32.83 42.77 11.40
C GLN A 17 33.43 41.81 12.45
N GLY A 18 32.98 41.96 13.70
CA GLY A 18 33.37 41.11 14.82
C GLY A 18 32.88 39.65 14.69
N ARG A 19 33.38 38.78 15.58
CA ARG A 19 33.04 37.36 15.63
C ARG A 19 31.92 37.08 16.64
N PHE A 20 31.10 36.09 16.33
CA PHE A 20 30.12 35.47 17.22
C PHE A 20 30.77 34.42 18.11
N THR A 21 30.21 34.27 19.30
CA THR A 21 30.51 33.13 20.18
C THR A 21 29.66 31.94 19.75
N ASP A 22 28.37 32.16 19.54
CA ASP A 22 27.45 31.21 18.95
C ASP A 22 26.37 31.96 18.15
N VAL A 23 26.32 31.72 16.83
CA VAL A 23 25.40 32.45 15.95
C VAL A 23 23.94 32.10 16.20
N ASP A 24 23.63 30.95 16.82
CA ASP A 24 22.25 30.56 17.08
C ASP A 24 21.72 31.20 18.37
N THR A 25 22.58 31.51 19.35
CA THR A 25 22.17 32.08 20.64
C THR A 25 22.51 33.56 20.82
N ASP A 26 23.50 34.09 20.10
CA ASP A 26 23.91 35.48 20.23
C ASP A 26 22.75 36.43 19.86
N THR A 27 22.49 37.41 20.72
CA THR A 27 21.33 38.33 20.60
C THR A 27 21.59 39.59 19.78
N ASN A 28 22.84 39.80 19.33
CA ASN A 28 23.23 40.94 18.53
C ASN A 28 22.53 40.97 17.15
N GLU A 29 22.42 42.14 16.55
CA GLU A 29 21.69 42.31 15.27
C GLU A 29 22.32 41.53 14.12
N HIS A 30 23.66 41.44 14.06
CA HIS A 30 24.34 40.68 13.01
C HIS A 30 24.02 39.18 13.07
N ALA A 31 23.91 38.61 14.27
CA ALA A 31 23.54 37.21 14.45
C ALA A 31 22.08 36.97 14.04
N LYS A 32 21.17 37.93 14.27
CA LYS A 32 19.79 37.87 13.74
C LYS A 32 19.79 37.85 12.22
N TRP A 33 20.48 38.79 11.58
CA TRP A 33 20.55 38.84 10.11
C TRP A 33 21.15 37.58 9.49
N VAL A 34 22.18 37.00 10.12
CA VAL A 34 22.73 35.71 9.67
C VAL A 34 21.67 34.62 9.76
N ARG A 35 20.93 34.51 10.87
CA ARG A 35 19.88 33.49 11.02
C ARG A 35 18.76 33.68 9.98
N ASP A 36 18.38 34.92 9.71
CA ASP A 36 17.31 35.26 8.77
C ASP A 36 17.66 34.93 7.31
N LEU A 37 18.95 35.02 6.94
CA LEU A 37 19.42 34.76 5.57
C LEU A 37 20.03 33.37 5.38
N TRP A 38 20.35 32.66 6.46
CA TRP A 38 21.10 31.40 6.42
C TRP A 38 20.49 30.37 5.46
N ASP A 39 19.19 30.11 5.60
CA ASP A 39 18.51 29.07 4.82
C ASP A 39 18.46 29.45 3.33
N ASN A 40 18.24 30.74 3.01
CA ASN A 40 18.26 31.23 1.63
C ASN A 40 19.66 31.11 1.01
N SER A 41 20.70 31.56 1.70
CA SER A 41 22.09 31.46 1.22
C SER A 41 22.53 30.00 1.05
N LEU A 42 22.10 29.12 1.96
CA LEU A 42 22.37 27.68 1.90
C LEU A 42 21.71 27.04 0.70
N ASP A 43 20.42 27.29 0.51
CA ASP A 43 19.66 26.76 -0.63
C ASP A 43 20.22 27.24 -1.97
N GLU A 44 20.62 28.52 -2.06
CA GLU A 44 21.23 29.07 -3.27
C GLU A 44 22.59 28.40 -3.57
N ALA A 45 23.43 28.23 -2.56
CA ALA A 45 24.71 27.54 -2.70
C ALA A 45 24.52 26.05 -3.09
N LEU A 46 23.55 25.37 -2.50
CA LEU A 46 23.20 23.99 -2.84
C LEU A 46 22.70 23.89 -4.28
N ARG A 47 21.78 24.76 -4.71
CA ARG A 47 21.24 24.76 -6.09
C ARG A 47 22.28 25.05 -7.16
N ALA A 48 23.38 25.72 -6.81
CA ALA A 48 24.39 26.16 -7.75
C ALA A 48 25.14 25.02 -8.48
N HIS A 49 25.12 23.78 -7.98
CA HIS A 49 25.78 22.63 -8.61
C HIS A 49 25.13 21.32 -8.15
N PRO A 50 25.09 20.25 -8.97
CA PRO A 50 24.74 18.91 -8.51
C PRO A 50 25.86 18.32 -7.64
N TRP A 51 26.03 18.83 -6.42
CA TRP A 51 27.06 18.37 -5.49
C TRP A 51 26.90 16.88 -5.21
N ASN A 52 27.95 16.08 -5.39
CA ASN A 52 27.88 14.63 -5.22
C ASN A 52 27.40 14.22 -3.80
N TRP A 53 27.88 14.91 -2.77
CA TRP A 53 27.48 14.68 -1.38
C TRP A 53 26.05 15.14 -1.04
N ALA A 54 25.48 16.04 -1.84
CA ALA A 54 24.10 16.54 -1.69
C ALA A 54 23.13 15.99 -2.76
N THR A 55 23.61 15.12 -3.64
CA THR A 55 22.78 14.47 -4.65
C THR A 55 22.07 13.27 -4.03
N HIS A 56 20.78 13.17 -4.31
CA HIS A 56 19.94 12.08 -3.83
C HIS A 56 19.13 11.49 -4.99
N ARG A 57 18.94 10.17 -4.95
CA ARG A 57 18.11 9.45 -5.91
C ARG A 57 16.99 8.76 -5.15
N VAL A 58 15.75 8.95 -5.59
CA VAL A 58 14.58 8.34 -4.96
C VAL A 58 13.59 7.88 -6.02
N SER A 59 12.89 6.78 -5.73
CA SER A 59 11.72 6.36 -6.49
C SER A 59 10.52 7.16 -5.98
N LEU A 60 9.82 7.85 -6.86
CA LEU A 60 8.53 8.45 -6.55
C LEU A 60 7.44 7.41 -6.77
N GLY A 61 6.41 7.49 -5.93
CA GLY A 61 5.30 6.55 -5.93
C GLY A 61 4.32 6.86 -4.81
N GLU A 62 3.30 6.03 -4.67
CA GLU A 62 2.24 6.20 -3.67
C GLU A 62 2.52 5.33 -2.45
N ASN A 63 2.30 5.90 -1.27
CA ASN A 63 2.11 5.14 -0.05
C ASN A 63 1.00 5.79 0.78
N LEU A 64 -0.15 5.14 0.80
CA LEU A 64 -1.35 5.58 1.51
C LEU A 64 -1.27 5.34 3.02
N LEU A 65 -0.26 4.60 3.49
CA LEU A 65 -0.04 4.34 4.91
C LEU A 65 0.80 5.46 5.54
N LEU A 66 0.60 5.66 6.84
CA LEU A 66 1.38 6.54 7.69
C LEU A 66 2.43 5.72 8.45
N GLN A 67 3.56 6.35 8.77
CA GLN A 67 4.62 5.76 9.59
C GLN A 67 5.04 4.38 9.08
N SER A 68 5.38 4.29 7.79
CA SER A 68 5.61 3.03 7.06
C SER A 68 6.78 2.18 7.58
N GLU A 69 7.62 2.71 8.45
CA GLU A 69 8.78 2.03 9.05
C GLU A 69 8.67 1.88 10.57
N ALA A 70 7.69 2.53 11.22
CA ALA A 70 7.60 2.65 12.67
C ALA A 70 6.29 2.07 13.18
N PHE A 71 6.23 0.74 13.31
CA PHE A 71 5.06 0.00 13.78
C PHE A 71 4.81 0.22 15.28
N ASP A 72 5.81 0.72 16.01
CA ASP A 72 5.72 1.16 17.40
C ASP A 72 4.98 2.50 17.57
N ASN A 73 4.71 3.22 16.48
CA ASN A 73 3.97 4.48 16.51
C ASN A 73 2.46 4.29 16.84
N THR A 74 1.79 5.36 17.26
CA THR A 74 0.33 5.38 17.56
C THR A 74 -0.56 5.31 16.32
N SER A 75 -0.03 5.61 15.12
CA SER A 75 -0.76 5.42 13.86
C SER A 75 -1.07 3.94 13.57
N TRP A 76 -0.41 3.02 14.26
CA TRP A 76 -0.65 1.58 14.21
C TRP A 76 -1.41 1.14 15.47
N LEU A 77 -2.62 0.62 15.29
CA LEU A 77 -3.37 -0.03 16.35
C LEU A 77 -2.74 -1.39 16.65
N LYS A 78 -2.38 -1.63 17.90
CA LYS A 78 -1.77 -2.89 18.36
C LYS A 78 -2.72 -3.61 19.29
N THR A 79 -2.94 -4.89 19.03
CA THR A 79 -3.75 -5.77 19.86
C THR A 79 -2.95 -7.03 20.13
N ASN A 80 -2.75 -7.40 21.40
CA ASN A 80 -2.03 -8.63 21.79
C ASN A 80 -0.63 -8.81 21.17
N VAL A 81 0.04 -7.70 20.81
CA VAL A 81 1.37 -7.71 20.20
C VAL A 81 2.23 -6.62 20.85
N THR A 82 3.48 -6.94 21.13
CA THR A 82 4.51 -5.99 21.53
C THR A 82 5.35 -5.64 20.32
N VAL A 83 5.53 -4.35 20.06
CA VAL A 83 6.40 -3.87 18.98
C VAL A 83 7.67 -3.27 19.58
N THR A 84 8.82 -3.78 19.18
CA THR A 84 10.13 -3.25 19.58
C THR A 84 10.80 -2.62 18.37
N ALA A 85 11.07 -1.32 18.43
CA ALA A 85 11.59 -0.56 17.30
C ALA A 85 13.05 -0.91 16.94
N ASP A 86 13.42 -0.74 15.67
CA ASP A 86 14.82 -0.64 15.20
C ASP A 86 15.73 -1.83 15.57
N GLN A 87 15.24 -3.06 15.43
CA GLN A 87 15.93 -4.26 15.93
C GLN A 87 16.96 -4.85 14.96
N ILE A 88 16.70 -4.78 13.65
CA ILE A 88 17.61 -5.34 12.64
C ILE A 88 17.82 -4.37 11.47
N ARG A 89 18.86 -4.68 10.67
CA ARG A 89 19.15 -3.94 9.45
C ARG A 89 18.04 -4.17 8.44
N ALA A 90 17.42 -3.09 7.98
CA ALA A 90 16.40 -3.10 6.95
C ALA A 90 17.04 -2.97 5.55
N PRO A 91 16.27 -3.14 4.45
CA PRO A 91 16.76 -2.96 3.08
C PRO A 91 17.40 -1.60 2.77
N ASN A 92 17.06 -0.55 3.53
CA ASN A 92 17.71 0.77 3.45
C ASN A 92 19.15 0.78 4.03
N GLY A 93 19.60 -0.32 4.62
CA GLY A 93 20.91 -0.49 5.20
C GLY A 93 21.10 0.08 6.61
N THR A 94 20.05 0.53 7.26
CA THR A 94 20.08 1.03 8.65
C THR A 94 19.29 0.12 9.59
N LEU A 95 19.59 0.18 10.90
CA LEU A 95 18.81 -0.52 11.94
C LEU A 95 17.46 0.17 12.09
N THR A 96 16.47 -0.25 11.30
CA THR A 96 15.14 0.38 11.28
C THR A 96 13.99 -0.62 11.17
N ALA A 97 14.26 -1.92 11.04
CA ALA A 97 13.20 -2.92 11.00
C ALA A 97 12.75 -3.27 12.43
N ASP A 98 11.44 -3.24 12.65
CA ASP A 98 10.83 -3.48 13.95
C ASP A 98 10.62 -4.98 14.19
N LEU A 99 10.68 -5.39 15.45
CA LEU A 99 10.27 -6.71 15.90
C LEU A 99 8.80 -6.66 16.32
N LEU A 100 7.96 -7.48 15.70
CA LEU A 100 6.59 -7.71 16.12
C LEU A 100 6.54 -9.04 16.89
N ASP A 101 6.11 -8.97 18.14
CA ASP A 101 6.16 -10.10 19.08
C ASP A 101 4.78 -10.35 19.71
N ASP A 102 4.16 -11.47 19.35
CA ASP A 102 2.94 -11.98 19.99
C ASP A 102 3.22 -13.20 20.90
N SER A 103 4.49 -13.42 21.25
CA SER A 103 4.91 -14.50 22.15
C SER A 103 4.21 -14.38 23.51
N GLY A 104 3.54 -15.45 23.92
CA GLY A 104 2.90 -15.55 25.24
C GLY A 104 1.41 -15.18 25.29
N VAL A 105 0.79 -14.84 24.15
CA VAL A 105 -0.67 -14.64 24.08
C VAL A 105 -1.29 -15.69 23.16
N MET A 106 -2.17 -16.56 23.68
CA MET A 106 -2.86 -17.61 22.91
C MET A 106 -4.07 -17.05 22.13
N VAL A 107 -3.94 -15.82 21.63
CA VAL A 107 -4.95 -15.08 20.87
C VAL A 107 -4.17 -14.27 19.83
N GLU A 108 -4.75 -14.09 18.65
CA GLU A 108 -4.09 -13.38 17.56
C GLU A 108 -3.56 -11.99 17.97
N GLY A 109 -2.24 -11.80 17.79
CA GLY A 109 -1.58 -10.51 17.84
C GLY A 109 -1.70 -9.79 16.50
N THR A 110 -2.10 -8.51 16.52
CA THR A 110 -2.29 -7.72 15.29
C THR A 110 -1.70 -6.33 15.39
N VAL A 111 -1.07 -5.90 14.31
CA VAL A 111 -0.69 -4.51 14.04
C VAL A 111 -1.52 -4.02 12.85
N VAL A 112 -2.34 -2.99 13.06
CA VAL A 112 -3.40 -2.59 12.13
C VAL A 112 -3.33 -1.11 11.80
N GLN A 113 -3.55 -0.76 10.53
CA GLN A 113 -3.85 0.61 10.13
C GLN A 113 -5.06 0.64 9.20
N PHE A 114 -5.92 1.64 9.40
CA PHE A 114 -7.10 1.90 8.59
C PHE A 114 -6.82 3.06 7.63
N VAL A 115 -7.15 2.86 6.36
CA VAL A 115 -6.93 3.82 5.28
C VAL A 115 -8.27 4.19 4.68
N ALA A 116 -8.59 5.48 4.68
CA ALA A 116 -9.75 5.99 3.96
C ALA A 116 -9.47 5.91 2.44
N VAL A 117 -10.40 5.30 1.72
CA VAL A 117 -10.29 5.06 0.27
C VAL A 117 -11.56 5.49 -0.45
N PRO A 118 -11.48 5.98 -1.69
CA PRO A 118 -12.69 6.29 -2.46
C PRO A 118 -13.52 5.03 -2.72
N ASN A 119 -14.85 5.18 -2.76
CA ASN A 119 -15.74 4.11 -3.18
C ASN A 119 -15.71 3.98 -4.72
N ASN A 120 -14.81 3.16 -5.23
CA ASN A 120 -14.56 2.98 -6.66
C ASN A 120 -14.18 1.52 -6.96
N PHE A 121 -13.76 1.25 -8.20
CA PHE A 121 -13.29 -0.07 -8.65
C PHE A 121 -11.75 -0.14 -8.70
N GLU A 122 -11.05 0.73 -7.99
CA GLU A 122 -9.59 0.72 -7.98
C GLU A 122 -9.07 -0.50 -7.22
N SER A 123 -7.97 -1.04 -7.71
CA SER A 123 -7.19 -2.04 -6.96
C SER A 123 -6.17 -1.37 -6.07
N TYR A 124 -5.85 -2.01 -4.96
CA TYR A 124 -4.84 -1.56 -4.01
C TYR A 124 -3.82 -2.67 -3.81
N THR A 125 -2.54 -2.35 -3.92
CA THR A 125 -1.44 -3.28 -3.70
C THR A 125 -0.76 -2.94 -2.39
N LEU A 126 -0.78 -3.89 -1.45
CA LEU A 126 0.03 -3.87 -0.25
C LEU A 126 1.37 -4.54 -0.54
N SER A 127 2.46 -3.97 -0.05
CA SER A 127 3.75 -4.65 0.03
C SER A 127 4.45 -4.35 1.36
N ILE A 128 5.21 -5.31 1.86
CA ILE A 128 5.95 -5.20 3.12
C ILE A 128 7.22 -6.05 3.05
N TYR A 129 8.28 -5.59 3.72
CA TYR A 129 9.50 -6.37 3.90
C TYR A 129 9.44 -7.11 5.23
N LEU A 130 9.63 -8.42 5.19
CA LEU A 130 9.57 -9.30 6.34
C LEU A 130 10.85 -10.11 6.45
N ARG A 131 11.21 -10.46 7.68
CA ARG A 131 12.24 -11.46 7.96
C ARG A 131 11.77 -12.40 9.07
N GLU A 132 12.14 -13.66 8.91
CA GLU A 132 11.87 -14.73 9.87
C GLU A 132 12.36 -14.34 11.28
N GLY A 133 11.46 -14.52 12.26
CA GLY A 133 11.79 -14.49 13.68
C GLY A 133 11.64 -15.89 14.26
N THR A 134 10.77 -16.06 15.25
CA THR A 134 10.46 -17.36 15.87
C THR A 134 9.10 -17.92 15.45
N ALA A 135 8.26 -17.11 14.80
CA ALA A 135 6.97 -17.55 14.30
C ALA A 135 7.15 -18.53 13.14
N ALA A 136 6.36 -19.61 13.11
CA ALA A 136 6.36 -20.57 11.99
C ALA A 136 5.70 -19.99 10.72
N MET A 137 4.84 -18.99 10.89
CA MET A 137 4.17 -18.29 9.80
C MET A 137 3.81 -16.87 10.23
N THR A 138 3.62 -15.98 9.25
CA THR A 138 3.14 -14.61 9.47
C THR A 138 1.99 -14.34 8.50
N ARG A 139 0.90 -13.75 8.99
CA ARG A 139 -0.26 -13.41 8.15
C ARG A 139 -0.28 -11.94 7.79
N LEU A 140 -0.62 -11.66 6.53
CA LEU A 140 -0.99 -10.35 6.04
C LEU A 140 -2.46 -10.35 5.59
N LEU A 141 -3.21 -9.34 6.01
CA LEU A 141 -4.60 -9.14 5.62
C LEU A 141 -4.80 -7.72 5.07
N LEU A 142 -5.40 -7.65 3.88
CA LEU A 142 -5.82 -6.42 3.21
C LEU A 142 -7.32 -6.51 2.93
N ALA A 143 -8.17 -5.79 3.68
CA ALA A 143 -9.62 -5.98 3.64
C ALA A 143 -10.42 -4.68 3.79
N PHE A 144 -11.54 -4.55 3.07
CA PHE A 144 -12.46 -3.41 3.25
C PHE A 144 -13.40 -3.63 4.44
N LEU A 145 -13.67 -2.57 5.20
CA LEU A 145 -14.69 -2.57 6.26
C LEU A 145 -16.02 -2.04 5.72
N SER A 146 -17.11 -2.74 6.01
CA SER A 146 -18.49 -2.29 5.76
C SER A 146 -19.28 -2.28 7.09
N PRO A 147 -20.15 -1.28 7.34
CA PRO A 147 -21.00 -1.25 8.53
C PRO A 147 -22.22 -2.18 8.39
N TRP A 148 -22.31 -3.20 9.23
CA TRP A 148 -23.41 -4.17 9.30
C TRP A 148 -24.19 -4.03 10.64
N ASP A 149 -24.99 -2.97 10.83
CA ASP A 149 -25.83 -2.79 12.04
C ASP A 149 -27.31 -3.03 11.74
N VAL A 150 -27.84 -4.19 12.17
CA VAL A 150 -29.25 -4.58 11.96
C VAL A 150 -30.22 -3.83 12.88
N SER A 151 -29.75 -3.20 13.96
CA SER A 151 -30.61 -2.51 14.93
C SER A 151 -31.27 -1.25 14.35
N THR A 152 -30.77 -0.74 13.23
CA THR A 152 -31.34 0.39 12.51
C THR A 152 -32.31 -0.01 11.39
N ALA A 153 -32.62 -1.30 11.22
CA ALA A 153 -33.49 -1.76 10.14
C ALA A 153 -34.95 -1.30 10.34
N THR A 154 -35.55 -0.74 9.29
CA THR A 154 -36.99 -0.42 9.19
C THR A 154 -37.57 -1.03 7.92
N TYR A 155 -38.85 -1.43 7.94
CA TYR A 155 -39.50 -1.99 6.75
C TYR A 155 -39.87 -0.87 5.75
N ASP A 156 -39.30 -0.93 4.54
CA ASP A 156 -39.43 0.11 3.51
C ASP A 156 -40.77 0.11 2.75
N SER A 157 -41.74 -0.73 3.16
CA SER A 157 -43.04 -0.87 2.49
C SER A 157 -42.96 -1.29 1.02
N LYS A 158 -41.97 -2.11 0.67
CA LYS A 158 -41.77 -2.68 -0.68
C LYS A 158 -41.90 -4.21 -0.64
N SER A 159 -42.50 -4.80 -1.68
CA SER A 159 -42.68 -6.26 -1.82
C SER A 159 -42.90 -6.66 -3.28
N PHE A 160 -42.70 -7.94 -3.58
CA PHE A 160 -42.98 -8.58 -4.87
C PHE A 160 -43.45 -10.02 -4.63
N ASN A 161 -44.42 -10.49 -5.41
CA ASN A 161 -45.02 -11.82 -5.26
C ASN A 161 -44.46 -12.80 -6.31
N VAL A 162 -43.97 -13.96 -5.86
CA VAL A 162 -43.32 -14.99 -6.69
C VAL A 162 -44.18 -16.24 -6.89
N ALA A 163 -45.40 -16.26 -6.35
CA ALA A 163 -46.28 -17.44 -6.32
C ALA A 163 -46.75 -17.93 -7.70
N THR A 164 -46.49 -17.17 -8.77
CA THR A 164 -46.78 -17.61 -10.14
C THR A 164 -45.78 -18.66 -10.61
N GLU A 165 -44.52 -18.55 -10.20
CA GLU A 165 -43.44 -19.46 -10.60
C GLU A 165 -43.18 -20.54 -9.54
N GLU A 166 -43.26 -20.19 -8.25
CA GLU A 166 -42.93 -21.10 -7.14
C GLU A 166 -43.92 -20.94 -5.99
N LEU A 167 -44.56 -22.04 -5.58
CA LEU A 167 -45.59 -22.04 -4.54
C LEU A 167 -45.04 -22.27 -3.13
N ASP A 168 -43.80 -22.76 -3.03
CA ASP A 168 -43.08 -22.97 -1.78
C ASP A 168 -41.65 -22.39 -1.87
N PRO A 169 -41.50 -21.05 -1.95
CA PRO A 169 -40.19 -20.42 -2.07
C PRO A 169 -39.46 -20.41 -0.73
N GLY A 170 -38.30 -21.06 -0.66
CA GLY A 170 -37.49 -21.16 0.56
C GLY A 170 -36.26 -20.23 0.59
N VAL A 171 -35.72 -19.87 -0.58
CA VAL A 171 -34.43 -19.17 -0.67
C VAL A 171 -34.51 -17.97 -1.60
N ILE A 172 -33.80 -16.90 -1.22
CA ILE A 172 -33.57 -15.73 -2.05
C ILE A 172 -32.07 -15.45 -2.17
N PHE A 173 -31.61 -15.11 -3.37
CA PHE A 173 -30.24 -14.65 -3.62
C PHE A 173 -30.27 -13.42 -4.51
N PHE A 174 -29.45 -12.40 -4.20
CA PHE A 174 -29.26 -11.22 -5.05
C PHE A 174 -27.87 -11.24 -5.70
N LYS A 175 -27.82 -10.89 -6.99
CA LYS A 175 -26.56 -10.53 -7.64
C LYS A 175 -25.94 -9.34 -6.89
N SER A 176 -24.61 -9.30 -6.80
CA SER A 176 -23.87 -8.29 -6.04
C SER A 176 -24.06 -6.83 -6.49
N ASP A 177 -24.62 -6.60 -7.67
CA ASP A 177 -25.00 -5.25 -8.15
C ASP A 177 -26.48 -4.92 -7.90
N GLY A 178 -27.25 -5.83 -7.31
CA GLY A 178 -28.66 -5.68 -6.99
C GLY A 178 -29.61 -5.77 -8.20
N THR A 179 -29.11 -6.00 -9.41
CA THR A 179 -29.94 -5.96 -10.64
C THR A 179 -30.64 -7.28 -10.95
N LYS A 180 -30.26 -8.37 -10.27
CA LYS A 180 -30.88 -9.69 -10.42
C LYS A 180 -31.18 -10.31 -9.06
N MET A 181 -32.31 -11.00 -9.02
CA MET A 181 -32.79 -11.78 -7.88
C MET A 181 -33.09 -13.20 -8.35
N TYR A 182 -32.75 -14.16 -7.52
CA TYR A 182 -32.97 -15.58 -7.77
C TYR A 182 -33.76 -16.17 -6.61
N VAL A 183 -34.73 -17.02 -6.94
CA VAL A 183 -35.58 -17.70 -5.97
C VAL A 183 -35.47 -19.20 -6.21
N LEU A 184 -35.21 -19.96 -5.15
CA LEU A 184 -35.30 -21.42 -5.14
C LEU A 184 -36.47 -21.81 -4.22
N GLY A 185 -37.22 -22.81 -4.65
CA GLY A 185 -38.24 -23.43 -3.81
C GLY A 185 -38.46 -24.91 -4.14
N ASN A 186 -39.30 -25.53 -3.33
CA ASN A 186 -39.41 -26.99 -3.20
C ASN A 186 -40.59 -27.58 -3.99
N THR A 187 -41.49 -26.74 -4.54
CA THR A 187 -42.59 -27.27 -5.37
C THR A 187 -42.07 -27.77 -6.72
N ASN A 188 -41.14 -27.01 -7.32
CA ASN A 188 -40.60 -27.34 -8.64
C ASN A 188 -39.13 -27.80 -8.61
N ASP A 189 -38.44 -27.65 -7.48
CA ASP A 189 -36.98 -27.84 -7.35
C ASP A 189 -36.22 -27.08 -8.44
N MET A 190 -36.57 -25.80 -8.61
CA MET A 190 -36.02 -24.93 -9.65
C MET A 190 -35.49 -23.62 -9.08
N VAL A 191 -34.41 -23.13 -9.68
CA VAL A 191 -33.94 -21.76 -9.50
C VAL A 191 -34.60 -20.88 -10.57
N PHE A 192 -35.41 -19.92 -10.14
CA PHE A 192 -36.05 -18.91 -10.99
C PHE A 192 -35.25 -17.60 -10.97
N GLN A 193 -35.14 -16.95 -12.13
CA GLN A 193 -34.40 -15.69 -12.28
C GLN A 193 -35.33 -14.51 -12.59
N TYR A 194 -35.07 -13.39 -11.91
CA TYR A 194 -35.77 -12.13 -12.07
C TYR A 194 -34.77 -10.99 -12.31
N SER A 195 -35.14 -10.02 -13.15
CA SER A 195 -34.43 -8.74 -13.27
C SER A 195 -35.10 -7.67 -12.43
N LEU A 196 -34.33 -6.80 -11.79
CA LEU A 196 -34.79 -5.63 -11.10
C LEU A 196 -34.42 -4.40 -11.93
N SER A 197 -35.42 -3.64 -12.37
CA SER A 197 -35.16 -2.43 -13.16
C SER A 197 -34.49 -1.32 -12.34
N THR A 198 -34.62 -1.36 -11.01
CA THR A 198 -33.82 -0.57 -10.08
C THR A 198 -33.08 -1.51 -9.13
N ALA A 199 -31.75 -1.40 -9.08
CA ALA A 199 -30.93 -2.27 -8.25
C ALA A 199 -31.40 -2.25 -6.78
N TRP A 200 -31.50 -3.44 -6.17
CA TRP A 200 -31.94 -3.67 -4.78
C TRP A 200 -33.39 -3.33 -4.46
N GLU A 201 -34.19 -2.95 -5.46
CA GLU A 201 -35.60 -2.60 -5.30
C GLU A 201 -36.52 -3.75 -5.73
N VAL A 202 -36.90 -4.61 -4.77
CA VAL A 202 -37.70 -5.81 -5.03
C VAL A 202 -39.04 -5.53 -5.70
N SER A 203 -39.67 -4.39 -5.42
CA SER A 203 -40.94 -4.00 -6.06
C SER A 203 -40.81 -3.74 -7.56
N THR A 204 -39.58 -3.69 -8.09
CA THR A 204 -39.28 -3.51 -9.51
C THR A 204 -38.88 -4.80 -10.22
N ALA A 205 -38.97 -5.93 -9.52
CA ALA A 205 -38.64 -7.24 -10.07
C ALA A 205 -39.60 -7.64 -11.20
N THR A 206 -39.06 -8.30 -12.21
CA THR A 206 -39.80 -8.91 -13.33
C THR A 206 -39.19 -10.27 -13.63
N TYR A 207 -40.03 -11.31 -13.78
CA TYR A 207 -39.57 -12.65 -14.13
C TYR A 207 -38.94 -12.65 -15.52
N ASP A 208 -37.70 -13.15 -15.64
CA ASP A 208 -36.94 -13.13 -16.89
C ASP A 208 -37.38 -14.24 -17.88
N SER A 209 -38.38 -15.06 -17.50
CA SER A 209 -38.70 -16.30 -18.22
C SER A 209 -37.50 -17.25 -18.30
N LYS A 210 -36.68 -17.26 -17.25
CA LYS A 210 -35.46 -18.07 -17.12
C LYS A 210 -35.50 -18.85 -15.81
N SER A 211 -35.32 -20.16 -15.92
CA SER A 211 -35.23 -21.06 -14.77
C SER A 211 -34.32 -22.25 -15.08
N PHE A 212 -33.92 -22.97 -14.04
CA PHE A 212 -33.13 -24.18 -14.14
C PHE A 212 -33.56 -25.18 -13.06
N SER A 213 -33.79 -26.43 -13.45
CA SER A 213 -34.19 -27.50 -12.52
C SER A 213 -32.95 -28.17 -11.93
N VAL A 214 -32.98 -28.36 -10.61
CA VAL A 214 -31.95 -29.06 -9.84
C VAL A 214 -32.44 -30.42 -9.33
N ALA A 215 -33.70 -30.76 -9.60
CA ALA A 215 -34.39 -31.95 -9.11
C ALA A 215 -33.66 -33.28 -9.36
N THR A 216 -32.84 -33.35 -10.41
CA THR A 216 -32.09 -34.58 -10.75
C THR A 216 -30.98 -34.85 -9.74
N GLU A 217 -30.26 -33.80 -9.33
CA GLU A 217 -29.19 -33.92 -8.35
C GLU A 217 -29.69 -33.71 -6.92
N GLU A 218 -30.69 -32.87 -6.70
CA GLU A 218 -31.23 -32.55 -5.37
C GLU A 218 -32.75 -32.34 -5.42
N PRO A 219 -33.55 -33.39 -5.14
CA PRO A 219 -35.03 -33.34 -5.14
C PRO A 219 -35.65 -32.80 -3.84
N ASP A 220 -34.89 -32.08 -3.01
CA ASP A 220 -35.41 -31.27 -1.89
C ASP A 220 -34.42 -30.13 -1.56
N PRO A 221 -34.27 -29.13 -2.46
CA PRO A 221 -33.22 -28.13 -2.35
C PRO A 221 -33.56 -27.06 -1.31
N GLN A 222 -32.60 -26.71 -0.45
CA GLN A 222 -32.78 -25.79 0.68
C GLN A 222 -31.89 -24.56 0.62
N GLY A 223 -30.82 -24.58 -0.19
CA GLY A 223 -29.88 -23.46 -0.25
C GLY A 223 -29.24 -23.31 -1.62
N ILE A 224 -29.00 -22.05 -2.00
CA ILE A 224 -28.22 -21.70 -3.20
C ILE A 224 -27.10 -20.72 -2.87
N PHE A 225 -26.04 -20.76 -3.67
CA PHE A 225 -24.99 -19.76 -3.65
C PHE A 225 -24.45 -19.54 -5.06
N PHE A 226 -24.26 -18.28 -5.47
CA PHE A 226 -23.55 -17.97 -6.71
C PHE A 226 -22.11 -17.53 -6.42
N LYS A 227 -21.16 -18.00 -7.22
CA LYS A 227 -19.81 -17.43 -7.23
C LYS A 227 -19.92 -15.94 -7.63
N PRO A 228 -19.14 -15.02 -7.03
CA PRO A 228 -19.26 -13.58 -7.29
C PRO A 228 -19.07 -13.13 -8.75
N ASP A 229 -18.43 -13.95 -9.60
CA ASP A 229 -18.32 -13.66 -11.04
C ASP A 229 -19.54 -14.14 -11.83
N GLY A 230 -20.50 -14.83 -11.20
CA GLY A 230 -21.71 -15.38 -11.80
C GLY A 230 -21.52 -16.64 -12.62
N THR A 231 -20.31 -17.21 -12.66
CA THR A 231 -19.99 -18.37 -13.53
C THR A 231 -20.33 -19.71 -12.90
N LYS A 232 -20.58 -19.76 -11.59
CA LYS A 232 -20.92 -20.97 -10.85
C LYS A 232 -22.13 -20.76 -9.96
N LEU A 233 -22.96 -21.79 -9.88
CA LEU A 233 -24.06 -21.95 -8.94
C LEU A 233 -23.78 -23.19 -8.10
N TYR A 234 -24.05 -23.10 -6.80
CA TYR A 234 -23.98 -24.20 -5.86
C TYR A 234 -25.35 -24.38 -5.22
N VAL A 235 -25.75 -25.64 -5.03
CA VAL A 235 -27.06 -26.02 -4.47
C VAL A 235 -26.83 -27.05 -3.37
N ILE A 236 -27.57 -26.95 -2.28
CA ILE A 236 -27.62 -27.95 -1.21
C ILE A 236 -29.09 -28.27 -0.89
N GLY A 237 -29.35 -29.49 -0.44
CA GLY A 237 -30.67 -29.89 0.01
C GLY A 237 -30.65 -31.15 0.87
N VAL A 238 -31.84 -31.53 1.31
CA VAL A 238 -32.07 -32.56 2.33
C VAL A 238 -32.13 -33.96 1.74
N ALA A 239 -32.50 -34.10 0.48
CA ALA A 239 -32.72 -35.43 -0.07
C ALA A 239 -31.41 -36.21 -0.22
N ASN A 240 -30.30 -35.52 -0.50
CA ASN A 240 -28.99 -36.14 -0.69
C ASN A 240 -27.90 -35.66 0.28
N ASP A 241 -28.18 -34.71 1.19
CA ASP A 241 -27.21 -34.14 2.13
C ASP A 241 -25.90 -33.71 1.42
N THR A 242 -26.02 -33.10 0.24
CA THR A 242 -24.88 -32.93 -0.67
C THR A 242 -24.88 -31.54 -1.31
N VAL A 243 -23.70 -30.92 -1.38
CA VAL A 243 -23.48 -29.70 -2.17
C VAL A 243 -23.18 -30.09 -3.62
N TYR A 244 -23.95 -29.58 -4.57
CA TYR A 244 -23.76 -29.76 -6.01
C TYR A 244 -23.25 -28.48 -6.67
N GLN A 245 -22.36 -28.62 -7.66
CA GLN A 245 -21.77 -27.51 -8.40
C GLN A 245 -22.23 -27.49 -9.86
N TYR A 246 -22.59 -26.31 -10.37
CA TYR A 246 -23.04 -26.07 -11.74
C TYR A 246 -22.22 -24.95 -12.41
N THR A 247 -21.91 -25.09 -13.70
CA THR A 247 -21.35 -24.03 -14.56
C THR A 247 -22.47 -23.24 -15.22
N LEU A 248 -22.37 -21.92 -15.23
CA LEU A 248 -23.19 -21.04 -16.05
C LEU A 248 -22.35 -20.58 -17.24
N SER A 249 -22.69 -21.00 -18.47
CA SER A 249 -21.93 -20.60 -19.65
C SER A 249 -22.09 -19.12 -19.97
N THR A 250 -23.18 -18.50 -19.53
CA THR A 250 -23.33 -17.04 -19.48
C THR A 250 -23.43 -16.62 -18.01
N PRO A 251 -22.48 -15.82 -17.49
CA PRO A 251 -22.50 -15.42 -16.09
C PRO A 251 -23.86 -14.84 -15.69
N TRP A 252 -24.38 -15.26 -14.53
CA TRP A 252 -25.65 -14.79 -13.98
C TRP A 252 -26.91 -15.17 -14.79
N ASP A 253 -26.80 -16.08 -15.76
CA ASP A 253 -27.92 -16.64 -16.51
C ASP A 253 -28.18 -18.11 -16.13
N VAL A 254 -29.18 -18.35 -15.27
CA VAL A 254 -29.49 -19.70 -14.78
C VAL A 254 -29.93 -20.64 -15.89
N SER A 255 -30.53 -20.13 -16.97
CA SER A 255 -30.96 -20.98 -18.09
C SER A 255 -29.79 -21.61 -18.84
N THR A 256 -28.57 -21.17 -18.57
CA THR A 256 -27.32 -21.72 -19.12
C THR A 256 -26.57 -22.64 -18.15
N ALA A 257 -27.17 -22.95 -17.00
CA ALA A 257 -26.55 -23.79 -16.00
C ALA A 257 -26.41 -25.24 -16.51
N THR A 258 -25.27 -25.87 -16.20
CA THR A 258 -25.00 -27.28 -16.47
C THR A 258 -24.29 -27.89 -15.27
N TYR A 259 -24.71 -29.10 -14.86
CA TYR A 259 -24.12 -29.78 -13.71
C TYR A 259 -22.66 -30.18 -14.01
N ASP A 260 -21.73 -29.83 -13.12
CA ASP A 260 -20.29 -30.04 -13.32
C ASP A 260 -19.84 -31.48 -13.05
N SER A 261 -20.76 -32.37 -12.68
CA SER A 261 -20.42 -33.70 -12.12
C SER A 261 -19.50 -33.60 -10.91
N LYS A 262 -19.67 -32.53 -10.13
CA LYS A 262 -18.91 -32.26 -8.90
C LYS A 262 -19.88 -32.08 -7.75
N SER A 263 -19.63 -32.81 -6.68
CA SER A 263 -20.41 -32.73 -5.46
C SER A 263 -19.55 -32.97 -4.23
N PHE A 264 -20.05 -32.55 -3.07
CA PHE A 264 -19.44 -32.77 -1.77
C PHE A 264 -20.52 -33.16 -0.77
N ASN A 265 -20.49 -34.41 -0.32
CA ASN A 265 -21.45 -34.94 0.64
C ASN A 265 -21.09 -34.46 2.05
N VAL A 266 -22.08 -33.96 2.79
CA VAL A 266 -21.93 -33.44 4.15
C VAL A 266 -22.64 -34.32 5.19
N ALA A 267 -23.18 -35.48 4.77
CA ALA A 267 -23.99 -36.37 5.59
C ALA A 267 -23.25 -36.94 6.81
N THR A 268 -21.92 -36.87 6.83
CA THR A 268 -21.10 -37.23 8.00
C THR A 268 -21.24 -36.25 9.15
N GLU A 269 -21.46 -34.97 8.84
CA GLU A 269 -21.56 -33.88 9.80
C GLU A 269 -22.99 -33.37 9.97
N GLU A 270 -23.84 -33.44 8.94
CA GLU A 270 -25.22 -32.96 8.95
C GLU A 270 -26.09 -33.75 7.96
N ASN A 271 -27.18 -34.35 8.45
CA ASN A 271 -28.11 -35.20 7.69
C ASN A 271 -29.45 -34.50 7.39
N ASN A 272 -29.46 -33.17 7.52
CA ASN A 272 -30.53 -32.30 7.08
C ASN A 272 -30.00 -30.87 6.87
N PRO A 273 -29.17 -30.63 5.84
CA PRO A 273 -28.59 -29.32 5.61
C PRO A 273 -29.60 -28.35 5.00
N GLU A 274 -29.75 -27.18 5.63
CA GLU A 274 -30.72 -26.15 5.24
C GLU A 274 -30.05 -24.94 4.54
N GLY A 275 -28.75 -24.74 4.75
CA GLY A 275 -28.07 -23.56 4.22
C GLY A 275 -26.60 -23.78 3.96
N LEU A 276 -26.08 -23.06 2.96
CA LEU A 276 -24.67 -23.05 2.64
C LEU A 276 -24.18 -21.61 2.43
N PHE A 277 -22.95 -21.33 2.83
CA PHE A 277 -22.29 -20.06 2.57
C PHE A 277 -20.83 -20.32 2.22
N PHE A 278 -20.35 -19.69 1.14
CA PHE A 278 -18.91 -19.62 0.88
C PHE A 278 -18.37 -18.30 1.40
N LYS A 279 -17.23 -18.33 2.11
CA LYS A 279 -16.43 -17.11 2.33
C LYS A 279 -16.20 -16.48 0.94
N PRO A 280 -16.41 -15.16 0.74
CA PRO A 280 -16.38 -14.52 -0.59
C PRO A 280 -15.11 -14.76 -1.41
N ASP A 281 -14.06 -15.15 -0.72
CA ASP A 281 -12.76 -15.40 -1.26
C ASP A 281 -12.63 -16.84 -1.84
N GLY A 282 -13.51 -17.78 -1.47
CA GLY A 282 -13.57 -19.16 -1.97
C GLY A 282 -12.92 -20.21 -1.06
N MET A 283 -12.50 -19.85 0.16
CA MET A 283 -11.63 -20.71 0.99
C MET A 283 -12.34 -21.54 2.03
N LYS A 284 -13.57 -21.17 2.37
CA LYS A 284 -14.32 -21.83 3.41
C LYS A 284 -15.74 -22.02 2.92
N LEU A 285 -16.22 -23.25 3.01
CA LEU A 285 -17.62 -23.59 2.93
C LEU A 285 -18.15 -23.70 4.35
N TYR A 286 -19.29 -23.08 4.61
CA TYR A 286 -20.05 -23.24 5.85
C TYR A 286 -21.37 -23.89 5.49
N VAL A 287 -21.76 -24.93 6.22
CA VAL A 287 -23.07 -25.58 6.09
C VAL A 287 -23.76 -25.57 7.44
N VAL A 288 -25.04 -25.23 7.45
CA VAL A 288 -25.91 -25.29 8.62
C VAL A 288 -27.08 -26.22 8.32
N GLY A 289 -27.57 -26.92 9.33
CA GLY A 289 -28.73 -27.79 9.19
C GLY A 289 -29.53 -27.98 10.46
N PHE A 290 -30.66 -28.67 10.28
CA PHE A 290 -31.72 -28.79 11.27
C PHE A 290 -31.43 -29.81 12.37
N ILE A 291 -30.83 -30.95 12.02
CA ILE A 291 -30.69 -32.08 12.95
C ILE A 291 -29.62 -31.77 13.98
N ASN A 292 -28.41 -31.44 13.54
CA ASN A 292 -27.29 -31.20 14.43
C ASN A 292 -27.30 -29.77 14.98
N LYS A 293 -28.10 -28.87 14.40
CA LYS A 293 -28.29 -27.48 14.85
C LYS A 293 -26.95 -26.76 14.99
N THR A 294 -26.02 -27.11 14.11
CA THR A 294 -24.61 -26.73 14.19
C THR A 294 -24.18 -26.19 12.83
N VAL A 295 -23.32 -25.17 12.85
CA VAL A 295 -22.64 -24.67 11.65
C VAL A 295 -21.32 -25.43 11.51
N HIS A 296 -21.19 -26.19 10.44
CA HIS A 296 -20.00 -26.93 10.07
C HIS A 296 -19.15 -26.12 9.10
N GLN A 297 -17.84 -26.02 9.36
CA GLN A 297 -16.89 -25.29 8.52
C GLN A 297 -15.96 -26.28 7.81
N TYR A 298 -15.81 -26.12 6.50
CA TYR A 298 -14.93 -26.90 5.65
C TYR A 298 -13.91 -25.99 4.99
N SER A 299 -12.63 -26.38 5.04
CA SER A 299 -11.57 -25.70 4.30
C SER A 299 -11.63 -26.09 2.83
N LEU A 300 -11.71 -25.09 1.96
CA LEU A 300 -11.56 -25.19 0.53
C LEU A 300 -10.18 -24.63 0.16
N SER A 301 -9.43 -25.33 -0.68
CA SER A 301 -8.30 -24.70 -1.38
C SER A 301 -8.92 -23.85 -2.50
N THR A 302 -9.15 -22.54 -2.38
CA THR A 302 -8.20 -21.45 -2.13
C THR A 302 -8.93 -20.13 -1.95
N ALA A 303 -8.30 -19.18 -1.25
CA ALA A 303 -8.66 -17.76 -1.21
C ALA A 303 -7.64 -16.81 -0.54
N TRP A 304 -7.91 -15.50 -0.59
CA TRP A 304 -6.98 -14.39 -0.45
C TRP A 304 -6.72 -13.93 0.99
N GLU A 305 -6.07 -14.79 1.75
CA GLU A 305 -5.15 -14.44 2.84
C GLU A 305 -3.74 -14.74 2.36
N VAL A 306 -2.74 -13.93 2.74
CA VAL A 306 -1.33 -14.25 2.49
C VAL A 306 -0.69 -14.71 3.79
N ASP A 307 -0.61 -16.02 3.94
CA ASP A 307 0.21 -16.67 4.94
C ASP A 307 1.61 -16.84 4.37
N VAL A 308 2.57 -16.17 4.99
CA VAL A 308 4.00 -16.38 4.77
C VAL A 308 4.40 -17.56 5.64
N THR A 309 4.70 -18.71 5.04
CA THR A 309 5.22 -19.87 5.76
C THR A 309 6.73 -19.83 5.76
N TRP A 310 7.32 -19.67 6.95
CA TRP A 310 8.77 -19.59 7.11
C TRP A 310 9.39 -20.97 6.90
N SER A 311 10.12 -21.07 5.80
CA SER A 311 10.81 -22.26 5.32
C SER A 311 12.04 -21.79 4.52
N SER A 312 12.87 -22.71 4.04
CA SER A 312 14.06 -22.37 3.26
C SER A 312 13.91 -22.87 1.82
N PRO A 313 13.40 -22.05 0.87
CA PRO A 313 12.95 -20.64 0.99
C PRO A 313 11.49 -20.48 1.47
N PRO A 314 11.09 -19.30 2.00
CA PRO A 314 9.72 -19.07 2.45
C PRO A 314 8.72 -19.11 1.30
N THR A 315 7.48 -19.46 1.62
CA THR A 315 6.39 -19.55 0.64
C THR A 315 5.21 -18.68 1.06
N VAL A 316 4.39 -18.28 0.09
CA VAL A 316 3.17 -17.50 0.34
C VAL A 316 1.95 -18.23 -0.19
N SER A 317 0.85 -18.22 0.56
CA SER A 317 -0.43 -18.82 0.13
C SER A 317 -1.08 -18.07 -1.04
N ALA A 318 -0.80 -16.76 -1.17
CA ALA A 318 -1.24 -15.91 -2.27
C ALA A 318 -0.31 -14.70 -2.44
N GLY A 319 -0.48 -13.94 -3.51
CA GLY A 319 0.38 -12.79 -3.81
C GLY A 319 1.75 -13.19 -4.34
N THR A 320 2.75 -12.35 -4.09
CA THR A 320 4.14 -12.57 -4.55
C THR A 320 5.11 -12.44 -3.38
N ILE A 321 6.16 -13.26 -3.38
CA ILE A 321 7.29 -13.16 -2.47
C ILE A 321 8.59 -13.05 -3.27
N GLU A 322 9.46 -12.14 -2.88
CA GLU A 322 10.75 -11.88 -3.54
C GLU A 322 11.87 -11.83 -2.50
N ASP A 323 12.98 -12.48 -2.80
CA ASP A 323 14.22 -12.38 -2.01
C ASP A 323 14.92 -11.05 -2.33
N ILE A 324 15.21 -10.25 -1.31
CA ILE A 324 15.99 -9.00 -1.44
C ILE A 324 17.36 -9.10 -0.76
N GLY A 325 17.75 -10.30 -0.32
CA GLY A 325 19.02 -10.57 0.35
C GLY A 325 18.95 -10.39 1.86
N ASP A 326 20.01 -10.80 2.55
CA ASP A 326 20.16 -10.71 4.01
C ASP A 326 19.03 -11.38 4.82
N GLY A 327 18.32 -12.33 4.21
CA GLY A 327 17.18 -13.02 4.81
C GLY A 327 15.88 -12.20 4.85
N LEU A 328 15.83 -11.07 4.15
CA LEU A 328 14.63 -10.25 3.99
C LEU A 328 13.87 -10.66 2.73
N TRP A 329 12.54 -10.67 2.86
CA TRP A 329 11.61 -11.06 1.82
C TRP A 329 10.55 -9.97 1.64
N ARG A 330 10.30 -9.56 0.39
CA ARG A 330 9.24 -8.59 0.08
C ARG A 330 8.01 -9.36 -0.31
N VAL A 331 6.97 -9.24 0.49
CA VAL A 331 5.67 -9.86 0.25
C VAL A 331 4.73 -8.82 -0.28
N SER A 332 4.01 -9.12 -1.37
CA SER A 332 3.01 -8.21 -1.96
C SER A 332 1.69 -8.92 -2.21
N MET A 333 0.59 -8.21 -2.03
CA MET A 333 -0.77 -8.68 -2.34
C MET A 333 -1.61 -7.54 -2.92
N THR A 334 -2.58 -7.87 -3.78
CA THR A 334 -3.45 -6.89 -4.42
C THR A 334 -4.90 -7.21 -4.13
N GLN A 335 -5.67 -6.20 -3.73
CA GLN A 335 -7.10 -6.30 -3.46
C GLN A 335 -7.86 -5.27 -4.29
N ALA A 336 -8.84 -5.73 -5.07
CA ALA A 336 -9.74 -4.85 -5.81
C ALA A 336 -10.85 -4.30 -4.90
N ASN A 337 -11.11 -3.00 -4.97
CA ASN A 337 -12.36 -2.42 -4.48
C ASN A 337 -13.52 -2.81 -5.41
N ASN A 338 -14.70 -2.99 -4.84
CA ASN A 338 -15.89 -3.49 -5.53
C ASN A 338 -16.92 -2.39 -5.85
N GLY A 339 -16.63 -1.13 -5.53
CA GLY A 339 -17.50 0.02 -5.80
C GLY A 339 -18.80 0.08 -4.98
N THR A 340 -19.00 -0.80 -3.99
CA THR A 340 -20.27 -0.92 -3.25
C THR A 340 -20.20 -0.44 -1.80
N GLY A 341 -19.76 0.81 -1.59
CA GLY A 341 -19.79 1.46 -0.28
C GLY A 341 -18.54 1.23 0.58
N ASN A 342 -17.57 0.49 0.06
CA ASN A 342 -16.27 0.27 0.68
C ASN A 342 -15.43 1.55 0.67
N LYS A 343 -15.38 2.23 1.83
CA LYS A 343 -14.67 3.51 2.04
C LYS A 343 -13.47 3.41 2.98
N THR A 344 -13.25 2.25 3.57
CA THR A 344 -12.16 2.01 4.51
C THR A 344 -11.49 0.70 4.18
N LEU A 345 -10.19 0.74 3.93
CA LEU A 345 -9.34 -0.42 3.75
C LEU A 345 -8.51 -0.63 5.01
N THR A 346 -8.36 -1.87 5.42
CA THR A 346 -7.59 -2.28 6.60
C THR A 346 -6.36 -3.02 6.14
N VAL A 347 -5.20 -2.61 6.65
CA VAL A 347 -3.93 -3.35 6.55
C VAL A 347 -3.66 -3.96 7.91
N THR A 348 -3.53 -5.28 7.98
CA THR A 348 -3.27 -6.02 9.22
C THR A 348 -2.07 -6.93 9.03
N ILE A 349 -1.18 -6.92 10.01
CA ILE A 349 -0.02 -7.82 10.12
C ILE A 349 -0.19 -8.62 11.41
N SER A 350 -0.13 -9.95 11.29
CA SER A 350 -0.22 -10.87 12.43
C SER A 350 1.08 -11.68 12.53
N PRO A 351 1.92 -11.47 13.56
CA PRO A 351 3.25 -12.07 13.64
C PRO A 351 3.26 -13.59 13.49
N ALA A 352 2.34 -14.29 14.16
CA ALA A 352 2.24 -15.76 14.14
C ALA A 352 1.04 -16.33 13.35
N GLY A 353 0.40 -15.54 12.49
CA GLY A 353 -0.78 -15.97 11.72
C GLY A 353 -2.09 -15.94 12.53
N ALA A 354 -3.13 -16.64 12.05
CA ALA A 354 -4.49 -16.54 12.60
C ALA A 354 -5.04 -17.85 13.14
N VAL A 355 -4.49 -18.35 14.24
CA VAL A 355 -4.92 -19.63 14.83
C VAL A 355 -4.68 -19.65 16.35
N PRO A 356 -5.47 -20.36 17.18
CA PRO A 356 -5.55 -20.17 18.65
C PRO A 356 -4.34 -20.63 19.49
N SER A 357 -3.18 -20.88 18.90
CA SER A 357 -1.97 -21.31 19.63
C SER A 357 -0.64 -20.98 18.94
N ALA A 358 -0.67 -20.34 17.77
CA ALA A 358 0.54 -19.90 17.10
C ALA A 358 0.99 -18.60 17.78
N THR A 359 2.22 -18.59 18.28
CA THR A 359 2.86 -17.42 18.88
C THR A 359 4.30 -17.34 18.41
N GLY A 360 4.84 -16.14 18.31
CA GLY A 360 6.25 -15.95 18.03
C GLY A 360 6.53 -14.54 17.55
N THR A 361 7.58 -14.44 16.76
CA THR A 361 8.09 -13.15 16.30
C THR A 361 8.29 -13.11 14.80
N VAL A 362 8.13 -11.92 14.24
CA VAL A 362 8.54 -11.58 12.88
C VAL A 362 9.18 -10.19 12.88
N TYR A 363 10.16 -9.97 12.02
CA TYR A 363 10.69 -8.64 11.77
C TYR A 363 9.99 -8.02 10.57
N ALA A 364 9.55 -6.77 10.70
CA ALA A 364 8.79 -6.07 9.68
C ALA A 364 9.41 -4.69 9.38
N TRP A 365 9.39 -4.30 8.12
CA TRP A 365 9.86 -2.99 7.67
C TRP A 365 9.17 -2.55 6.38
N GLY A 366 9.05 -1.24 6.20
CA GLY A 366 8.73 -0.62 4.92
C GLY A 366 7.41 -1.11 4.31
N VAL A 367 6.32 -0.97 5.06
CA VAL A 367 4.99 -1.30 4.58
C VAL A 367 4.45 -0.20 3.68
N GLN A 368 3.83 -0.60 2.57
CA GLN A 368 3.35 0.32 1.56
C GLN A 368 2.04 -0.14 0.97
N LEU A 369 1.10 0.79 0.87
CA LEU A 369 -0.15 0.62 0.17
C LEU A 369 -0.22 1.60 -1.00
N SER A 370 -0.36 1.10 -2.21
CA SER A 370 -0.50 1.93 -3.42
C SER A 370 -1.74 1.56 -4.20
N ARG A 371 -2.35 2.52 -4.91
CA ARG A 371 -3.37 2.25 -5.92
C ARG A 371 -2.77 1.50 -7.11
N ASN A 372 -3.66 0.79 -7.80
CA ASN A 372 -3.40 -0.10 -8.93
C ASN A 372 -2.75 -1.44 -8.58
N THR A 373 -2.62 -2.28 -9.60
CA THR A 373 -2.02 -3.62 -9.54
C THR A 373 -0.50 -3.60 -9.72
N ALA A 374 0.08 -2.46 -10.09
CA ALA A 374 1.51 -2.33 -10.29
C ALA A 374 2.23 -2.25 -8.94
N ARG A 375 3.16 -3.19 -8.72
CA ARG A 375 4.14 -3.08 -7.64
C ARG A 375 5.10 -1.94 -7.99
N ILE A 376 5.27 -0.99 -7.06
CA ILE A 376 6.17 0.16 -7.21
C ILE A 376 7.35 0.07 -6.22
N GLY A 377 8.35 0.94 -6.39
CA GLY A 377 9.47 1.07 -5.44
C GLY A 377 8.97 1.44 -4.04
N TYR A 378 9.76 1.11 -3.02
CA TYR A 378 9.39 1.47 -1.66
C TYR A 378 9.44 2.99 -1.45
N VAL A 379 8.36 3.56 -0.91
CA VAL A 379 8.21 4.99 -0.61
C VAL A 379 7.93 5.15 0.89
N LYS A 380 8.86 5.80 1.58
CA LYS A 380 8.76 6.09 3.01
C LYS A 380 7.70 7.14 3.31
N THR A 381 6.90 6.93 4.35
CA THR A 381 5.97 7.91 4.91
C THR A 381 6.21 8.16 6.38
N THR A 382 5.85 9.36 6.84
CA THR A 382 5.93 9.78 8.24
C THR A 382 4.52 10.06 8.75
N THR A 383 4.22 11.29 9.14
CA THR A 383 2.88 11.73 9.56
C THR A 383 1.95 12.01 8.38
N ALA A 384 2.46 11.99 7.14
CA ALA A 384 1.68 12.22 5.93
C ALA A 384 1.84 11.05 4.95
N ALA A 385 0.72 10.65 4.36
CA ALA A 385 0.68 9.75 3.22
C ALA A 385 1.14 10.50 1.96
N ILE A 386 1.72 9.77 1.01
CA ILE A 386 2.14 10.31 -0.29
C ILE A 386 1.18 9.76 -1.33
N GLN A 387 0.46 10.65 -2.05
CA GLN A 387 -0.57 10.27 -3.03
C GLN A 387 -0.31 10.90 -4.39
N ALA A 388 -0.62 10.15 -5.45
CA ALA A 388 -0.60 10.71 -6.80
C ALA A 388 -1.78 11.65 -7.03
N ILE A 389 -1.57 12.69 -7.82
CA ILE A 389 -2.63 13.47 -8.46
C ILE A 389 -2.77 13.07 -9.94
N TYR A 390 -3.91 13.41 -10.55
CA TYR A 390 -4.23 13.06 -11.93
C TYR A 390 -4.46 14.33 -12.76
N PRO A 391 -3.39 14.92 -13.34
CA PRO A 391 -3.49 16.15 -14.12
C PRO A 391 -4.05 15.91 -15.53
N LEU A 392 -4.42 16.99 -16.22
CA LEU A 392 -4.81 16.90 -17.63
C LEU A 392 -3.57 16.78 -18.52
N GLY A 393 -3.41 15.65 -19.21
CA GLY A 393 -2.33 15.42 -20.19
C GLY A 393 -1.19 14.50 -19.75
N PHE A 394 -1.14 14.10 -18.47
CA PHE A 394 -0.28 13.03 -17.96
C PHE A 394 -1.10 12.08 -17.09
N LYS A 395 -0.70 10.80 -17.03
CA LYS A 395 -1.40 9.80 -16.23
C LYS A 395 -1.20 9.99 -14.73
N TYR A 396 -0.06 10.51 -14.28
CA TYR A 396 0.24 10.70 -12.87
C TYR A 396 0.93 12.03 -12.61
N GLY A 397 0.71 12.57 -11.41
CA GLY A 397 1.47 13.65 -10.80
C GLY A 397 1.97 13.24 -9.44
N TRP A 398 3.28 13.08 -9.32
CA TRP A 398 3.96 12.63 -8.12
C TRP A 398 4.49 13.83 -7.33
N PRO A 399 4.19 13.96 -6.03
CA PRO A 399 4.78 15.01 -5.22
C PRO A 399 6.30 14.79 -5.16
N LEU A 400 7.06 15.87 -5.34
CA LEU A 400 8.49 15.86 -5.17
C LEU A 400 8.85 15.73 -3.67
N PRO A 401 10.04 15.18 -3.35
CA PRO A 401 10.50 15.10 -1.96
C PRO A 401 10.50 16.47 -1.28
N THR A 402 10.18 16.52 0.02
CA THR A 402 10.11 17.79 0.76
C THR A 402 11.47 18.49 0.90
N ASP A 403 12.56 17.74 0.73
CA ASP A 403 13.93 18.25 0.72
C ASP A 403 14.41 18.56 -0.72
N TRP A 404 13.54 18.55 -1.73
CA TRP A 404 13.94 18.82 -3.12
C TRP A 404 14.29 20.29 -3.34
N LEU A 405 15.47 20.56 -3.90
CA LEU A 405 15.89 21.92 -4.26
C LEU A 405 16.02 22.16 -5.77
N ARG A 406 16.53 21.16 -6.49
CA ARG A 406 16.82 21.24 -7.93
C ARG A 406 16.87 19.86 -8.55
N GLU A 407 16.22 19.70 -9.70
CA GLU A 407 16.29 18.48 -10.50
C GLU A 407 17.64 18.36 -11.23
N ILE A 408 18.13 17.11 -11.31
CA ILE A 408 19.31 16.73 -12.07
C ILE A 408 18.89 15.88 -13.27
N ASP A 409 18.10 14.83 -13.04
CA ASP A 409 17.44 14.04 -14.08
C ASP A 409 16.25 13.23 -13.51
N VAL A 410 15.45 12.69 -14.42
CA VAL A 410 14.36 11.74 -14.14
C VAL A 410 14.59 10.48 -14.98
N ASN A 411 14.55 9.31 -14.36
CA ASN A 411 14.88 8.01 -14.96
C ASN A 411 16.17 8.04 -15.81
N ASP A 412 17.23 8.68 -15.31
CA ASP A 412 18.50 8.83 -16.03
C ASP A 412 18.35 9.50 -17.43
N GLY A 413 17.28 10.27 -17.65
CA GLY A 413 17.01 11.00 -18.90
C GLY A 413 16.06 10.32 -19.88
N ASP A 414 15.55 9.12 -19.57
CA ASP A 414 14.79 8.28 -20.52
C ASP A 414 13.26 8.45 -20.43
N LEU A 415 12.75 9.46 -19.71
CA LEU A 415 11.32 9.61 -19.45
C LEU A 415 10.74 10.92 -20.00
N ASN A 416 9.51 10.86 -20.50
CA ASN A 416 8.71 12.06 -20.77
C ASN A 416 8.06 12.55 -19.47
N TYR A 417 8.40 13.75 -19.03
CA TYR A 417 7.88 14.33 -17.80
C TYR A 417 7.77 15.85 -17.88
N LYS A 418 7.05 16.42 -16.93
CA LYS A 418 6.98 17.86 -16.68
C LYS A 418 6.99 18.12 -15.18
N ILE A 419 7.85 19.03 -14.71
CA ILE A 419 7.81 19.50 -13.33
C ILE A 419 7.06 20.83 -13.29
N GLU A 420 6.02 20.94 -12.45
CA GLU A 420 5.36 22.21 -12.15
C GLU A 420 5.04 22.30 -10.65
N GLY A 421 5.47 23.39 -10.02
CA GLY A 421 5.39 23.53 -8.57
C GLY A 421 6.12 22.37 -7.88
N ASP A 422 5.44 21.75 -6.91
CA ASP A 422 5.98 20.65 -6.10
C ASP A 422 5.69 19.26 -6.69
N TYR A 423 5.36 19.16 -7.99
CA TYR A 423 4.96 17.90 -8.63
C TYR A 423 5.76 17.58 -9.90
N LEU A 424 6.03 16.28 -10.08
CA LEU A 424 6.50 15.68 -11.32
C LEU A 424 5.36 14.95 -12.01
N PHE A 425 5.01 15.39 -13.21
CA PHE A 425 3.98 14.81 -14.05
C PHE A 425 4.59 13.87 -15.08
N THR A 426 4.09 12.64 -15.16
CA THR A 426 4.55 11.62 -16.11
C THR A 426 3.51 10.52 -16.29
N ASP A 427 3.67 9.69 -17.32
CA ASP A 427 2.87 8.49 -17.53
C ASP A 427 3.43 7.24 -16.83
N ASP A 428 4.66 7.33 -16.30
CA ASP A 428 5.29 6.28 -15.52
C ASP A 428 4.67 6.16 -14.11
N PRO A 429 4.19 4.97 -13.71
CA PRO A 429 3.67 4.75 -12.36
C PRO A 429 4.75 4.73 -11.26
N ASN A 430 6.04 4.67 -11.60
CA ASN A 430 7.14 4.62 -10.64
C ASN A 430 8.41 5.33 -11.17
N PRO A 431 8.36 6.65 -11.39
CA PRO A 431 9.52 7.38 -11.86
C PRO A 431 10.56 7.51 -10.75
N THR A 432 11.83 7.43 -11.12
CA THR A 432 12.97 7.76 -10.27
C THR A 432 13.44 9.17 -10.57
N VAL A 433 13.73 9.95 -9.53
CA VAL A 433 14.28 11.30 -9.69
C VAL A 433 15.64 11.39 -9.01
N ARG A 434 16.60 11.99 -9.71
CA ARG A 434 17.88 12.41 -9.15
C ARG A 434 17.85 13.93 -8.98
N TYR A 435 18.14 14.39 -7.77
CA TYR A 435 17.98 15.79 -7.40
C TYR A 435 19.01 16.23 -6.36
N VAL A 436 19.25 17.53 -6.29
CA VAL A 436 19.98 18.15 -5.18
C VAL A 436 19.00 18.30 -4.02
N ARG A 437 19.32 17.69 -2.88
CA ARG A 437 18.51 17.80 -1.68
C ARG A 437 18.98 18.90 -0.73
N GLN A 438 18.06 19.41 0.07
CA GLN A 438 18.32 20.33 1.16
C GLN A 438 18.96 19.56 2.32
N ILE A 439 20.21 19.88 2.65
CA ILE A 439 20.91 19.34 3.81
C ILE A 439 21.16 20.48 4.78
N THR A 440 20.52 20.45 5.94
CA THR A 440 20.66 21.49 6.99
C THR A 440 21.76 21.16 7.99
N THR A 441 22.19 19.89 8.06
CA THR A 441 23.23 19.44 9.00
C THR A 441 24.61 19.83 8.50
N VAL A 442 25.16 20.93 9.06
CA VAL A 442 26.45 21.52 8.65
C VAL A 442 27.64 20.56 8.77
N ALA A 443 27.56 19.55 9.65
CA ALA A 443 28.60 18.54 9.78
C ALA A 443 28.82 17.71 8.50
N ASN A 444 27.80 17.63 7.63
CA ASN A 444 27.85 16.89 6.37
C ASN A 444 28.40 17.73 5.20
N PHE A 445 28.68 19.02 5.41
CA PHE A 445 29.13 19.89 4.34
C PHE A 445 30.60 19.63 4.01
N ASP A 446 30.90 19.52 2.72
CA ASP A 446 32.27 19.58 2.23
C ASP A 446 32.95 20.91 2.65
N ALA A 447 34.26 20.88 2.86
CA ALA A 447 35.01 22.02 3.34
C ALA A 447 35.09 23.17 2.32
N LEU A 448 35.22 22.86 1.03
CA LEU A 448 35.23 23.86 -0.04
C LEU A 448 33.83 24.43 -0.26
N PHE A 449 32.79 23.58 -0.16
CA PHE A 449 31.41 24.04 -0.15
C PHE A 449 31.13 24.99 1.01
N ALA A 450 31.53 24.63 2.24
CA ALA A 450 31.36 25.48 3.42
C ALA A 450 32.08 26.83 3.28
N HIS A 451 33.24 26.85 2.60
CA HIS A 451 33.91 28.10 2.26
C HIS A 451 33.11 28.91 1.24
N ALA A 452 32.62 28.30 0.15
CA ALA A 452 31.76 28.99 -0.81
C ALA A 452 30.53 29.59 -0.11
N LEU A 453 29.81 28.81 0.70
CA LEU A 453 28.66 29.25 1.49
C LEU A 453 28.98 30.45 2.39
N SER A 454 30.18 30.50 2.98
CA SER A 454 30.60 31.67 3.78
C SER A 454 30.72 32.95 2.95
N VAL A 455 31.08 32.84 1.67
CA VAL A 455 31.15 33.98 0.76
C VAL A 455 29.76 34.37 0.27
N GLN A 456 28.87 33.41 -0.02
CA GLN A 456 27.46 33.68 -0.35
C GLN A 456 26.77 34.46 0.78
N LEU A 457 26.88 33.94 2.01
CA LEU A 457 26.32 34.59 3.18
C LEU A 457 26.89 36.01 3.38
N ALA A 458 28.18 36.22 3.11
CA ALA A 458 28.78 37.55 3.13
C ALA A 458 28.21 38.47 2.05
N MET A 459 27.93 37.96 0.85
CA MET A 459 27.31 38.73 -0.24
C MET A 459 25.90 39.18 0.14
N ASP A 460 25.08 38.26 0.66
CA ASP A 460 23.68 38.54 1.04
C ASP A 460 23.60 39.55 2.19
N LEU A 461 24.55 39.48 3.13
CA LEU A 461 24.68 40.43 4.24
C LEU A 461 25.32 41.76 3.83
N CYS A 462 26.09 41.82 2.73
CA CYS A 462 26.93 42.96 2.38
C CYS A 462 26.13 44.25 2.27
N GLN A 463 24.96 44.19 1.63
CA GLN A 463 24.10 45.35 1.43
C GLN A 463 23.53 45.89 2.76
N VAL A 464 23.07 44.98 3.63
CA VAL A 464 22.47 45.33 4.92
C VAL A 464 23.49 45.89 5.90
N ILE A 465 24.69 45.30 5.95
CA ILE A 465 25.71 45.64 6.95
C ILE A 465 26.55 46.85 6.52
N THR A 466 27.02 46.87 5.27
CA THR A 466 28.05 47.83 4.84
C THR A 466 27.56 48.84 3.81
N GLY A 467 26.52 48.50 3.03
CA GLY A 467 26.06 49.30 1.89
C GLY A 467 27.10 49.53 0.78
N SER A 468 28.25 48.84 0.81
CA SER A 468 29.37 49.13 -0.10
C SER A 468 29.30 48.33 -1.39
N LEU A 469 28.96 49.00 -2.49
CA LEU A 469 28.94 48.40 -3.84
C LEU A 469 30.32 47.85 -4.26
N LYS A 470 31.41 48.49 -3.84
CA LYS A 470 32.77 48.02 -4.14
C LYS A 470 33.09 46.73 -3.40
N LEU A 471 32.63 46.59 -2.15
CA LEU A 471 32.80 45.35 -1.38
C LEU A 471 31.99 44.22 -2.02
N MET A 472 30.76 44.52 -2.46
CA MET A 472 29.90 43.56 -3.16
C MET A 472 30.55 43.00 -4.43
N ASP A 473 31.13 43.84 -5.31
CA ASP A 473 31.88 43.39 -6.50
C ASP A 473 33.10 42.52 -6.14
N MET A 474 33.80 42.85 -5.05
CA MET A 474 34.91 42.00 -4.57
C MET A 474 34.43 40.65 -4.03
N LEU A 475 33.29 40.61 -3.34
CA LEU A 475 32.70 39.38 -2.81
C LEU A 475 32.18 38.49 -3.94
N GLU A 476 31.56 39.06 -4.97
CA GLU A 476 31.11 38.31 -6.16
C GLU A 476 32.29 37.63 -6.88
N LYS A 477 33.43 38.31 -7.01
CA LYS A 477 34.67 37.71 -7.55
C LYS A 477 35.21 36.59 -6.67
N LYS A 478 35.14 36.73 -5.35
CA LYS A 478 35.53 35.68 -4.39
C LYS A 478 34.58 34.49 -4.46
N TRP A 479 33.28 34.74 -4.58
CA TRP A 479 32.25 33.72 -4.71
C TRP A 479 32.47 32.87 -5.96
N ASN A 480 32.60 33.51 -7.12
CA ASN A 480 32.88 32.81 -8.38
C ASN A 480 34.14 31.92 -8.31
N ARG A 481 35.19 32.39 -7.60
CA ARG A 481 36.41 31.59 -7.39
C ARG A 481 36.19 30.42 -6.43
N ALA A 482 35.60 30.67 -5.26
CA ALA A 482 35.36 29.65 -4.25
C ALA A 482 34.41 28.56 -4.78
N LEU A 483 33.32 28.98 -5.43
CA LEU A 483 32.37 28.08 -6.06
C LEU A 483 33.00 27.29 -7.22
N GLY A 484 33.80 27.95 -8.07
CA GLY A 484 34.52 27.27 -9.15
C GLY A 484 35.49 26.20 -8.65
N GLN A 485 36.22 26.48 -7.56
CA GLN A 485 37.10 25.50 -6.92
C GLN A 485 36.32 24.32 -6.35
N ALA A 486 35.27 24.59 -5.58
CA ALA A 486 34.42 23.56 -4.98
C ALA A 486 33.81 22.65 -6.07
N ARG A 487 33.23 23.23 -7.13
CA ARG A 487 32.69 22.47 -8.27
C ARG A 487 33.73 21.59 -8.93
N THR A 488 34.94 22.12 -9.16
CA THR A 488 36.01 21.37 -9.84
C THR A 488 36.44 20.16 -9.02
N THR A 489 36.60 20.33 -7.70
CA THR A 489 36.96 19.23 -6.80
C THR A 489 35.85 18.19 -6.73
N ASP A 490 34.60 18.60 -6.52
CA ASP A 490 33.45 17.69 -6.44
C ASP A 490 33.28 16.88 -7.73
N SER A 491 33.43 17.52 -8.91
CA SER A 491 33.39 16.82 -10.20
C SER A 491 34.56 15.86 -10.43
N GLN A 492 35.72 16.04 -9.78
CA GLN A 492 36.84 15.11 -9.85
C GLN A 492 36.66 13.89 -8.94
N GLU A 493 35.82 14.02 -7.91
CA GLU A 493 35.46 12.94 -7.00
C GLU A 493 34.33 12.05 -7.56
N ASP A 494 33.66 12.50 -8.63
CA ASP A 494 32.64 11.71 -9.31
C ASP A 494 33.28 10.48 -9.99
N GLY A 495 33.01 9.31 -9.42
CA GLY A 495 33.47 8.03 -9.96
C GLY A 495 32.52 7.51 -11.04
N GLU A 496 32.99 6.59 -11.88
CA GLU A 496 32.08 5.86 -12.78
C GLU A 496 30.93 5.24 -11.99
N ASP A 497 29.70 5.43 -12.48
CA ASP A 497 28.49 4.77 -11.98
C ASP A 497 28.65 3.25 -12.15
N LYS A 498 29.24 2.60 -11.15
CA LYS A 498 29.41 1.14 -11.08
C LYS A 498 28.06 0.52 -10.76
N ARG A 499 27.14 0.59 -11.72
CA ARG A 499 25.88 -0.13 -11.67
C ARG A 499 26.19 -1.59 -11.37
N LEU A 500 25.56 -2.15 -10.34
CA LEU A 500 25.48 -3.59 -10.20
C LEU A 500 24.83 -4.08 -11.48
N VAL A 501 25.66 -4.71 -12.32
CA VAL A 501 25.24 -5.30 -13.57
C VAL A 501 24.13 -6.29 -13.21
N PRO A 502 22.86 -6.08 -13.64
CA PRO A 502 21.80 -7.04 -13.36
C PRO A 502 22.27 -8.44 -13.77
N ALA A 503 21.91 -9.47 -13.01
CA ALA A 503 22.43 -10.84 -13.18
C ALA A 503 22.35 -11.34 -14.65
N TRP A 504 21.37 -10.85 -15.41
CA TRP A 504 21.18 -11.18 -16.83
C TRP A 504 22.24 -10.56 -17.79
N ILE A 505 22.89 -9.45 -17.44
CA ILE A 505 24.02 -8.89 -18.21
C ILE A 505 25.35 -9.55 -17.78
N ALA A 506 25.49 -9.94 -16.51
CA ALA A 506 26.67 -10.69 -16.03
C ALA A 506 26.80 -12.06 -16.73
N ALA A 507 25.67 -12.75 -16.96
CA ALA A 507 25.62 -14.01 -17.71
C ALA A 507 26.08 -13.89 -19.18
N ARG A 508 26.03 -12.69 -19.77
CA ARG A 508 26.44 -12.44 -21.16
C ARG A 508 27.95 -12.21 -21.31
N ARG A 509 28.68 -11.97 -20.21
CA ARG A 509 30.14 -11.79 -20.19
C ARG A 509 30.92 -13.08 -19.94
N THR A 510 30.27 -14.16 -19.48
CA THR A 510 30.89 -15.48 -19.26
C THR A 510 30.57 -16.46 -20.39
N GLY A 511 30.61 -15.99 -21.64
CA GLY A 511 30.57 -16.86 -22.81
C GLY A 511 31.94 -17.50 -23.08
N VAL A 512 32.33 -18.44 -22.23
CA VAL A 512 33.32 -19.50 -22.52
C VAL A 512 32.80 -20.80 -21.92
#